data_AF-A0A1I7GTA8-F1
#
_entry.id   AF-A0A1I7GTA8-F1
#
_cell.length_a   1.000
_cell.length_b   1.000
_cell.length_c   1.000
_cell.angle_alpha   90.00
_cell.angle_beta   90.00
_cell.angle_gamma   90.00
#
_symmetry.space_group_name_H-M   'P 1'
#
loop_
_entity.id
_entity.type
_entity.pdbx_description
1 polymer ?
#
loop_
_entity_poly.entity_id
_entity_poly.type
_entity_poly.pdbx_seq_one_letter_code
_entity_poly.pdbx_strand_id
1 'polypeptide(L)'
;MPYENRVTRAWQGPPQGLGLTWRPAPRELRVSGVLKALWTAEATTQDYDDALAGPEGRHLRTVGYSRDRNNDLPVFWEGAHLDRPAAQVLVNTASNGLKAFREKLARQHAEAAAREAQEAADRERQAAEDLDLATRAIAAARESLAKHEWAWALADDVTRAKRLVLIPPAQLERRLAWALEMYVERAEANISRAMASMTAVYEPEAERAAIEDVRIAALEGCRLLTARDSDRASVVNRAGWGRTTSVKGHVLAGHEAFDTILASHALRALRTHRRQLPADLDRRLFGLDGEAWIAASAA
;
A
#
# COMPACT_ATOMS: atom_id res chain seq x y z
N MET A 1 22.16 62.76 37.36
CA MET A 1 23.42 62.97 36.63
C MET A 1 23.16 62.70 35.15
N PRO A 2 22.89 63.72 34.32
CA PRO A 2 22.88 63.52 32.88
C PRO A 2 24.31 63.23 32.43
N TYR A 3 24.54 62.04 31.88
CA TYR A 3 25.78 61.74 31.17
C TYR A 3 25.75 62.51 29.86
N GLU A 4 26.28 63.72 29.88
CA GLU A 4 26.65 64.44 28.66
C GLU A 4 27.79 63.69 27.98
N ASN A 5 27.42 62.81 27.05
CA ASN A 5 28.33 62.14 26.15
C ASN A 5 29.08 63.19 25.32
N ARG A 6 30.37 63.33 25.59
CA ARG A 6 31.31 64.01 24.69
C ARG A 6 31.34 63.29 23.34
N VAL A 7 30.61 63.83 22.37
CA VAL A 7 30.89 63.67 20.93
C VAL A 7 32.26 64.35 20.72
N THR A 8 33.28 63.71 20.15
CA THR A 8 33.42 63.58 18.69
C THR A 8 34.40 62.46 18.33
N ARG A 9 33.98 61.20 18.48
CA ARG A 9 34.23 60.30 17.34
C ARG A 9 33.06 60.52 16.40
N ALA A 10 33.34 61.03 15.22
CA ALA A 10 32.34 61.19 14.18
C ALA A 10 31.97 59.79 13.68
N TRP A 11 31.06 59.10 14.38
CA TRP A 11 30.36 57.95 13.82
C TRP A 11 29.64 58.47 12.59
N GLN A 12 29.99 57.91 11.46
CA GLN A 12 29.56 58.45 10.17
C GLN A 12 28.34 57.67 9.64
N GLY A 13 27.85 56.64 10.35
CA GLY A 13 26.63 55.93 10.00
C GLY A 13 26.81 54.72 9.08
N PRO A 14 25.80 53.85 8.95
CA PRO A 14 25.89 52.69 8.08
C PRO A 14 26.03 53.12 6.61
N PRO A 15 26.68 52.31 5.76
CA PRO A 15 26.67 52.54 4.31
C PRO A 15 25.23 52.65 3.77
N GLN A 16 25.03 53.53 2.79
CA GLN A 16 23.71 53.74 2.19
C GLN A 16 23.36 52.56 1.27
N GLY A 17 22.12 52.05 1.38
CA GLY A 17 21.62 50.98 0.53
C GLY A 17 20.62 50.07 1.24
N LEU A 18 20.24 48.98 0.57
CA LEU A 18 19.31 47.95 1.08
C LEU A 18 17.92 48.48 1.50
N GLY A 19 17.53 49.67 1.02
CA GLY A 19 16.26 50.32 1.35
C GLY A 19 16.08 50.73 2.81
N LEU A 20 17.13 50.62 3.65
CA LEU A 20 17.02 50.88 5.08
C LEU A 20 17.05 52.37 5.40
N THR A 21 16.19 52.80 6.32
CA THR A 21 16.27 54.10 6.99
C THR A 21 16.75 53.89 8.42
N TRP A 22 17.81 54.60 8.82
CA TRP A 22 18.45 54.44 10.11
C TRP A 22 18.00 55.52 11.08
N ARG A 23 17.80 55.13 12.36
CA ARG A 23 17.51 56.11 13.41
C ARG A 23 18.68 57.09 13.57
N PRO A 24 18.41 58.38 13.85
CA PRO A 24 19.41 59.45 13.76
C PRO A 24 20.50 59.42 14.83
N ALA A 25 20.31 58.67 15.93
CA ALA A 25 21.26 58.58 17.04
C ALA A 25 21.67 57.13 17.30
N PRO A 26 22.95 56.75 17.09
CA PRO A 26 23.42 55.41 17.43
C PRO A 26 23.53 55.23 18.94
N ARG A 27 23.40 53.99 19.40
CA ARG A 27 23.69 53.63 20.79
C ARG A 27 25.15 53.22 20.89
N GLU A 28 25.92 53.88 21.75
CA GLU A 28 27.31 53.47 22.00
C GLU A 28 27.35 52.32 23.00
N LEU A 29 27.95 51.21 22.61
CA LEU A 29 28.03 50.00 23.42
C LEU A 29 29.46 49.45 23.40
N ARG A 30 29.93 48.94 24.54
CA ARG A 30 31.19 48.19 24.59
C ARG A 30 30.92 46.72 24.34
N VAL A 31 31.43 46.20 23.22
CA VAL A 31 31.35 44.79 22.85
C VAL A 31 32.76 44.22 22.90
N SER A 32 32.98 43.25 23.80
CA SER A 32 34.30 42.65 24.04
C SER A 32 35.40 43.69 24.35
N GLY A 33 35.06 44.71 25.15
CA GLY A 33 35.99 45.79 25.52
C GLY A 33 36.20 46.87 24.46
N VAL A 34 35.71 46.66 23.23
CA VAL A 34 35.81 47.65 22.14
C VAL A 34 34.52 48.46 22.06
N LEU A 35 34.64 49.79 22.08
CA LEU A 35 33.51 50.69 21.87
C LEU A 35 33.05 50.63 20.41
N LYS A 36 31.76 50.36 20.20
CA LYS A 36 31.10 50.34 18.89
C LYS A 36 29.84 51.20 18.92
N ALA A 37 29.47 51.76 17.77
CA ALA A 37 28.16 52.38 17.58
C ALA A 37 27.18 51.35 17.00
N LEU A 38 26.06 51.16 17.68
CA LEU A 38 24.94 50.36 17.21
C LEU A 38 23.92 51.27 16.53
N TRP A 39 23.78 51.10 15.23
CA TRP A 39 22.73 51.72 14.43
C TRP A 39 21.57 50.75 14.30
N THR A 40 20.34 51.24 14.46
CA THR A 40 19.11 50.46 14.34
C THR A 40 18.24 51.08 13.27
N ALA A 41 17.75 50.25 12.34
CA ALA A 41 16.83 50.70 11.31
C ALA A 41 15.46 51.05 11.92
N GLU A 42 14.70 51.88 11.22
CA GLU A 42 13.32 52.22 11.61
C GLU A 42 12.36 51.05 11.31
N ALA A 43 12.60 50.32 10.22
CA ALA A 43 11.84 49.15 9.80
C ALA A 43 12.74 48.17 9.03
N THR A 44 12.25 46.93 8.91
CA THR A 44 12.84 45.90 8.05
C THR A 44 12.45 46.13 6.58
N THR A 45 13.35 45.80 5.67
CA THR A 45 13.08 45.82 4.23
C THR A 45 13.39 44.46 3.61
N GLN A 46 12.65 44.11 2.55
CA GLN A 46 12.90 42.89 1.79
C GLN A 46 14.30 42.88 1.16
N ASP A 47 14.80 44.03 0.71
CA ASP A 47 16.15 44.16 0.14
C ASP A 47 17.25 43.81 1.15
N TYR A 48 17.09 44.20 2.42
CA TYR A 48 18.01 43.84 3.48
C TYR A 48 17.98 42.33 3.78
N ASP A 49 16.78 41.76 3.85
CA ASP A 49 16.59 40.34 4.15
C ASP A 49 17.14 39.45 3.06
N ASP A 50 16.85 39.80 1.81
CA ASP A 50 17.37 39.12 0.65
C ASP A 50 18.90 39.26 0.55
N ALA A 51 19.45 40.42 0.88
CA ALA A 51 20.91 40.62 0.90
C ALA A 51 21.60 39.76 1.98
N LEU A 52 20.99 39.65 3.17
CA LEU A 52 21.51 38.82 4.26
C LEU A 52 21.33 37.31 4.03
N ALA A 53 20.28 36.91 3.30
CA ALA A 53 20.04 35.53 2.89
C ALA A 53 20.83 35.14 1.63
N GLY A 54 21.19 36.14 0.82
CA GLY A 54 21.90 35.98 -0.44
C GLY A 54 23.40 35.71 -0.30
N PRO A 55 24.12 35.60 -1.43
CA PRO A 55 25.54 35.23 -1.47
C PRO A 55 26.44 36.14 -0.61
N GLU A 56 26.14 37.44 -0.57
CA GLU A 56 26.92 38.43 0.18
C GLU A 56 26.57 38.47 1.68
N GLY A 57 25.54 37.74 2.12
CA GLY A 57 25.03 37.83 3.47
C GLY A 57 26.05 37.48 4.55
N ARG A 58 27.01 36.58 4.28
CA ARG A 58 28.11 36.28 5.20
C ARG A 58 29.08 37.46 5.33
N HIS A 59 29.38 38.12 4.21
CA HIS A 59 30.27 39.28 4.18
C HIS A 59 29.59 40.48 4.85
N LEU A 60 28.29 40.70 4.61
CA LEU A 60 27.50 41.76 5.25
C LEU A 60 27.50 41.59 6.77
N ARG A 61 27.36 40.35 7.28
CA ARG A 61 27.49 40.06 8.71
C ARG A 61 28.89 40.36 9.26
N THR A 62 29.92 40.09 8.48
CA THR A 62 31.32 40.37 8.87
C THR A 62 31.57 41.87 9.01
N VAL A 63 31.01 42.71 8.13
CA VAL A 63 31.20 44.18 8.20
C VAL A 63 30.27 44.88 9.20
N GLY A 64 29.36 44.15 9.84
CA GLY A 64 28.57 44.64 10.97
C GLY A 64 27.06 44.59 10.81
N TYR A 65 26.51 44.14 9.67
CA TYR A 65 25.06 43.99 9.53
C TYR A 65 24.53 42.76 10.28
N SER A 66 23.50 42.93 11.08
CA SER A 66 22.85 41.81 11.78
C SER A 66 21.41 42.16 12.17
N ARG A 67 20.68 41.24 12.81
CA ARG A 67 19.37 41.54 13.41
C ARG A 67 19.48 41.71 14.92
N ASP A 68 18.78 42.70 15.47
CA ASP A 68 18.60 42.81 16.92
C ASP A 68 17.70 41.68 17.39
N ARG A 69 18.16 40.92 18.39
CA ARG A 69 17.46 39.75 18.91
C ARG A 69 16.14 40.11 19.60
N ASN A 70 15.97 41.35 20.05
CA ASN A 70 14.83 41.73 20.89
C ASN A 70 13.63 42.23 20.07
N ASN A 71 13.85 42.87 18.93
CA ASN A 71 12.81 43.49 18.12
C ASN A 71 12.87 43.07 16.64
N ASP A 72 13.81 42.19 16.29
CA ASP A 72 14.03 41.67 14.95
C ASP A 72 14.29 42.76 13.88
N LEU A 73 14.74 43.96 14.30
CA LEU A 73 15.07 45.04 13.39
C LEU A 73 16.50 44.88 12.84
N PRO A 74 16.74 45.32 11.59
CA PRO A 74 18.07 45.46 11.03
C PRO A 74 18.94 46.36 11.90
N VAL A 75 20.15 45.91 12.20
CA VAL A 75 21.15 46.69 12.90
C VAL A 75 22.49 46.67 12.16
N PHE A 76 23.27 47.72 12.38
CA PHE A 76 24.63 47.84 11.89
C PHE A 76 25.58 48.23 13.03
N TRP A 77 26.64 47.43 13.20
CA TRP A 77 27.68 47.66 14.20
C TRP A 77 28.86 48.39 13.57
N GLU A 78 28.98 49.69 13.82
CA GLU A 78 30.11 50.50 13.37
C GLU A 78 31.27 50.39 14.38
N GLY A 79 32.40 49.83 13.92
CA GLY A 79 33.65 49.74 14.68
C GLY A 79 34.64 50.83 14.30
N ALA A 80 35.64 51.07 15.16
CA ALA A 80 36.65 52.11 14.96
C ALA A 80 37.55 51.92 13.71
N HIS A 81 37.58 50.71 13.13
CA HIS A 81 38.41 50.35 11.98
C HIS A 81 37.56 49.92 10.77
N LEU A 82 36.30 50.36 10.69
CA LEU A 82 35.45 50.05 9.54
C LEU A 82 36.04 50.67 8.26
N ASP A 83 36.41 49.82 7.31
CA ASP A 83 36.72 50.24 5.94
C ASP A 83 35.41 50.57 5.22
N ARG A 84 35.09 51.87 5.16
CA ARG A 84 33.86 52.39 4.58
C ARG A 84 33.76 52.19 3.08
N PRO A 85 34.78 52.53 2.28
CA PRO A 85 34.79 52.20 0.85
C PRO A 85 34.49 50.72 0.60
N ALA A 86 35.16 49.80 1.32
CA ALA A 86 34.93 48.37 1.16
C ALA A 86 33.51 47.95 1.58
N ALA A 87 32.99 48.47 2.70
CA ALA A 87 31.63 48.19 3.15
C ALA A 87 30.57 48.72 2.17
N GLN A 88 30.78 49.90 1.58
CA GLN A 88 29.87 50.46 0.56
C GLN A 88 29.91 49.66 -0.74
N VAL A 89 31.09 49.21 -1.19
CA VAL A 89 31.22 48.31 -2.34
C VAL A 89 30.42 47.03 -2.10
N LEU A 90 30.52 46.44 -0.91
CA LEU A 90 29.78 45.24 -0.56
C LEU A 90 28.26 45.44 -0.58
N VAL A 91 27.78 46.57 -0.04
CA VAL A 91 26.35 46.93 -0.06
C VAL A 91 25.84 47.13 -1.48
N ASN A 92 26.64 47.77 -2.34
CA ASN A 92 26.30 47.95 -3.75
C ASN A 92 26.26 46.61 -4.50
N THR A 93 27.25 45.73 -4.26
CA THR A 93 27.27 44.37 -4.84
C THR A 93 26.05 43.57 -4.41
N ALA A 94 25.72 43.57 -3.12
CA ALA A 94 24.54 42.89 -2.60
C ALA A 94 23.25 43.45 -3.24
N SER A 95 23.11 44.78 -3.30
CA SER A 95 21.94 45.45 -3.89
C SER A 95 21.77 45.11 -5.38
N ASN A 96 22.86 45.09 -6.15
CA ASN A 96 22.84 44.72 -7.57
C ASN A 96 22.48 43.25 -7.79
N GLY A 97 22.83 42.37 -6.84
CA GLY A 97 22.53 40.92 -6.90
C GLY A 97 21.10 40.56 -6.53
N LEU A 98 20.32 41.47 -5.92
CA LEU A 98 18.99 41.16 -5.35
C LEU A 98 18.02 40.62 -6.39
N LYS A 99 17.97 41.20 -7.59
CA LYS A 99 17.06 40.75 -8.64
C LYS A 99 17.34 39.30 -9.04
N ALA A 100 18.60 38.98 -9.33
CA ALA A 100 19.00 37.63 -9.70
C ALA A 100 18.78 36.61 -8.56
N PHE A 101 18.99 37.03 -7.30
CA PHE A 101 18.72 36.22 -6.13
C PHE A 101 17.22 35.91 -5.98
N ARG A 102 16.35 36.92 -6.11
CA ARG A 102 14.89 36.76 -6.09
C ARG A 102 14.39 35.84 -7.20
N GLU A 103 14.88 36.01 -8.42
CA GLU A 103 14.54 35.13 -9.55
C GLU A 103 15.00 33.68 -9.32
N LYS A 104 16.16 33.49 -8.67
CA LYS A 104 16.61 32.17 -8.25
C LYS A 104 15.68 31.56 -7.19
N LEU A 105 15.33 32.30 -6.15
CA LEU A 105 14.40 31.83 -5.12
C LEU A 105 13.02 31.52 -5.70
N ALA A 106 12.49 32.39 -6.55
CA ALA A 106 11.20 32.19 -7.21
C ALA A 106 11.19 30.89 -8.03
N ARG A 107 12.27 30.61 -8.77
CA ARG A 107 12.42 29.32 -9.49
C ARG A 107 12.46 28.14 -8.53
N GLN A 108 13.22 28.22 -7.44
CA GLN A 108 13.30 27.14 -6.45
C GLN A 108 11.95 26.87 -5.78
N HIS A 109 11.20 27.91 -5.42
CA HIS A 109 9.86 27.77 -4.86
C HIS A 109 8.88 27.19 -5.88
N ALA A 110 8.93 27.62 -7.14
CA ALA A 110 8.09 27.06 -8.20
C ALA A 110 8.41 25.57 -8.46
N GLU A 111 9.69 25.20 -8.50
CA GLU A 111 10.11 23.80 -8.64
C GLU A 111 9.68 22.94 -7.44
N ALA A 112 9.83 23.45 -6.21
CA ALA A 112 9.39 22.74 -5.01
C ALA A 112 7.87 22.55 -5.00
N ALA A 113 7.10 23.60 -5.32
CA ALA A 113 5.64 23.52 -5.41
C ALA A 113 5.19 22.54 -6.51
N ALA A 114 5.88 22.53 -7.66
CA ALA A 114 5.59 21.57 -8.73
C ALA A 114 5.86 20.12 -8.30
N ARG A 115 6.95 19.86 -7.56
CA ARG A 115 7.24 18.52 -7.02
C ARG A 115 6.19 18.09 -5.99
N GLU A 116 5.83 18.97 -5.06
CA GLU A 116 4.81 18.68 -4.05
C GLU A 116 3.44 18.39 -4.70
N ALA A 117 3.06 19.16 -5.72
CA ALA A 117 1.84 18.93 -6.49
C ALA A 117 1.86 17.57 -7.21
N GLN A 118 3.01 17.21 -7.82
CA GLN A 118 3.17 15.92 -8.48
C GLN A 118 3.09 14.75 -7.47
N GLU A 119 3.78 14.86 -6.33
CA GLU A 119 3.74 13.85 -5.27
C GLU A 119 2.35 13.70 -4.64
N ALA A 120 1.58 14.78 -4.54
CA ALA A 120 0.19 14.73 -4.11
C ALA A 120 -0.70 14.00 -5.13
N ALA A 121 -0.55 14.31 -6.41
CA ALA A 121 -1.29 13.64 -7.49
C ALA A 121 -0.92 12.14 -7.58
N ASP A 122 0.35 11.79 -7.40
CA ASP A 122 0.80 10.39 -7.38
C ASP A 122 0.21 9.61 -6.22
N ARG A 123 0.14 10.21 -5.02
CA ARG A 123 -0.50 9.60 -3.85
C ARG A 123 -1.99 9.39 -4.05
N GLU A 124 -2.69 10.35 -4.67
CA GLU A 124 -4.11 10.24 -4.96
C GLU A 124 -4.39 9.11 -5.98
N ARG A 125 -3.60 9.05 -7.06
CA ARG A 125 -3.68 7.95 -8.04
C ARG A 125 -3.44 6.60 -7.38
N GLN A 126 -2.40 6.48 -6.56
CA GLN A 126 -2.08 5.23 -5.89
C GLN A 126 -3.18 4.80 -4.93
N ALA A 127 -3.78 5.74 -4.19
CA ALA A 127 -4.90 5.44 -3.30
C ALA A 127 -6.15 4.97 -4.06
N ALA A 128 -6.42 5.53 -5.24
CA ALA A 128 -7.52 5.09 -6.10
C ALA A 128 -7.30 3.68 -6.66
N GLU A 129 -6.08 3.37 -7.13
CA GLU A 129 -5.71 2.03 -7.59
C GLU A 129 -5.80 0.99 -6.47
N ASP A 130 -5.31 1.32 -5.27
CA ASP A 130 -5.35 0.41 -4.13
C ASP A 130 -6.79 0.13 -3.68
N LEU A 131 -7.68 1.14 -3.75
CA LEU A 131 -9.10 0.97 -3.45
C LEU A 131 -9.82 0.08 -4.47
N ASP A 132 -9.54 0.26 -5.77
CA ASP A 132 -10.11 -0.57 -6.83
C ASP A 132 -9.68 -2.03 -6.68
N LEU A 133 -8.38 -2.25 -6.47
CA LEU A 133 -7.81 -3.56 -6.21
C LEU A 133 -8.46 -4.22 -4.98
N ALA A 134 -8.55 -3.51 -3.85
CA ALA A 134 -9.17 -4.03 -2.64
C ALA A 134 -10.63 -4.40 -2.86
N THR A 135 -11.39 -3.57 -3.58
CA THR A 135 -12.80 -3.80 -3.89
C THR A 135 -12.98 -5.06 -4.72
N ARG A 136 -12.21 -5.20 -5.81
CA ARG A 136 -12.28 -6.36 -6.70
C ARG A 136 -11.81 -7.64 -6.01
N ALA A 137 -10.73 -7.58 -5.24
CA ALA A 137 -10.21 -8.72 -4.48
C ALA A 137 -11.20 -9.23 -3.42
N ILE A 138 -11.84 -8.31 -2.67
CA ILE A 138 -12.88 -8.68 -1.69
C ILE A 138 -14.09 -9.32 -2.38
N ALA A 139 -14.56 -8.75 -3.49
CA ALA A 139 -15.70 -9.28 -4.23
C ALA A 139 -15.43 -10.70 -4.75
N ALA A 140 -14.29 -10.90 -5.41
CA ALA A 140 -13.87 -12.21 -5.93
C ALA A 140 -13.70 -13.24 -4.79
N ALA A 141 -13.07 -12.84 -3.68
CA ALA A 141 -12.91 -13.71 -2.52
C ALA A 141 -14.26 -14.09 -1.89
N ARG A 142 -15.22 -13.17 -1.77
CA ARG A 142 -16.56 -13.47 -1.27
C ARG A 142 -17.30 -14.46 -2.16
N GLU A 143 -17.24 -14.26 -3.48
CA GLU A 143 -17.87 -15.18 -4.43
C GLU A 143 -17.22 -16.57 -4.38
N SER A 144 -15.88 -16.63 -4.38
CA SER A 144 -15.13 -17.88 -4.30
C SER A 144 -15.40 -18.61 -2.98
N LEU A 145 -15.42 -17.91 -1.83
CA LEU A 145 -15.76 -18.50 -0.54
C LEU A 145 -17.23 -18.97 -0.48
N ALA A 146 -18.16 -18.28 -1.14
CA ALA A 146 -19.57 -18.68 -1.13
C ALA A 146 -19.83 -19.94 -1.95
N LYS A 147 -19.19 -20.06 -3.12
CA LYS A 147 -19.48 -21.12 -4.10
C LYS A 147 -18.45 -22.27 -4.08
N HIS A 148 -17.20 -21.96 -3.75
CA HIS A 148 -16.05 -22.82 -4.00
C HIS A 148 -15.10 -22.94 -2.80
N GLU A 149 -15.59 -22.71 -1.58
CA GLU A 149 -14.75 -22.78 -0.37
C GLU A 149 -14.00 -24.12 -0.24
N TRP A 150 -14.57 -25.21 -0.75
CA TRP A 150 -13.99 -26.55 -0.81
C TRP A 150 -12.76 -26.67 -1.73
N ALA A 151 -12.56 -25.72 -2.65
CA ALA A 151 -11.41 -25.70 -3.54
C ALA A 151 -10.17 -25.07 -2.88
N TRP A 152 -10.32 -24.49 -1.69
CA TRP A 152 -9.23 -23.83 -0.97
C TRP A 152 -8.40 -24.88 -0.24
N ALA A 153 -7.11 -25.00 -0.61
CA ALA A 153 -6.27 -26.11 -0.17
C ALA A 153 -5.90 -26.09 1.33
N LEU A 154 -5.89 -24.91 1.95
CA LEU A 154 -5.47 -24.71 3.34
C LEU A 154 -6.60 -24.08 4.17
N ALA A 155 -6.93 -24.71 5.30
CA ALA A 155 -7.94 -24.19 6.22
C ALA A 155 -7.56 -22.81 6.80
N ASP A 156 -6.26 -22.55 6.96
CA ASP A 156 -5.75 -21.25 7.40
C ASP A 156 -6.01 -20.14 6.36
N ASP A 157 -5.87 -20.45 5.07
CA ASP A 157 -6.15 -19.49 3.98
C ASP A 157 -7.64 -19.12 3.98
N VAL A 158 -8.53 -20.10 4.14
CA VAL A 158 -9.97 -19.87 4.29
C VAL A 158 -10.28 -18.98 5.49
N THR A 159 -9.72 -19.32 6.65
CA THR A 159 -9.92 -18.57 7.90
C THR A 159 -9.43 -17.14 7.76
N ARG A 160 -8.27 -16.95 7.13
CA ARG A 160 -7.70 -15.63 6.88
C ARG A 160 -8.53 -14.84 5.88
N ALA A 161 -8.93 -15.43 4.76
CA ALA A 161 -9.76 -14.76 3.77
C ALA A 161 -11.12 -14.34 4.35
N LYS A 162 -11.77 -15.20 5.15
CA LYS A 162 -13.01 -14.88 5.86
C LYS A 162 -12.87 -13.66 6.77
N ARG A 163 -11.71 -13.45 7.40
CA ARG A 163 -11.44 -12.23 8.18
C ARG A 163 -11.18 -11.02 7.29
N LEU A 164 -10.39 -11.19 6.24
CA LEU A 164 -10.02 -10.09 5.34
C LEU A 164 -11.22 -9.52 4.57
N VAL A 165 -12.17 -10.34 4.13
CA VAL A 165 -13.37 -9.87 3.41
C VAL A 165 -14.34 -9.06 4.28
N LEU A 166 -14.14 -9.03 5.61
CA LEU A 166 -14.90 -8.20 6.54
C LEU A 166 -14.29 -6.80 6.70
N ILE A 167 -13.04 -6.61 6.30
CA ILE A 167 -12.36 -5.32 6.34
C ILE A 167 -12.96 -4.43 5.23
N PRO A 168 -13.33 -3.17 5.52
CA PRO A 168 -13.75 -2.23 4.48
C PRO A 168 -12.66 -2.05 3.41
N PRO A 169 -12.99 -2.00 2.10
CA PRO A 169 -11.99 -1.88 1.04
C PRO A 169 -11.00 -0.71 1.24
N ALA A 170 -11.49 0.45 1.70
CA ALA A 170 -10.67 1.63 1.98
C ALA A 170 -9.65 1.45 3.14
N GLN A 171 -9.77 0.40 3.93
CA GLN A 171 -8.86 0.06 5.04
C GLN A 171 -8.02 -1.17 4.74
N LEU A 172 -8.25 -1.85 3.61
CA LEU A 172 -7.51 -3.05 3.25
C LEU A 172 -6.19 -2.65 2.59
N GLU A 173 -5.08 -2.96 3.26
CA GLU A 173 -3.74 -2.73 2.71
C GLU A 173 -3.54 -3.49 1.38
N ARG A 174 -2.85 -2.86 0.42
CA ARG A 174 -2.57 -3.43 -0.92
C ARG A 174 -2.03 -4.87 -0.86
N ARG A 175 -1.09 -5.15 0.04
CA ARG A 175 -0.50 -6.49 0.21
C ARG A 175 -1.53 -7.55 0.62
N LEU A 176 -2.55 -7.16 1.38
CA LEU A 176 -3.62 -8.06 1.82
C LEU A 176 -4.65 -8.27 0.71
N ALA A 177 -4.92 -7.25 -0.10
CA ALA A 177 -5.72 -7.37 -1.31
C ALA A 177 -5.08 -8.36 -2.31
N TRP A 178 -3.78 -8.25 -2.57
CA TRP A 178 -3.04 -9.23 -3.39
C TRP A 178 -3.07 -10.64 -2.80
N ALA A 179 -2.94 -10.78 -1.48
CA ALA A 179 -3.07 -12.09 -0.85
C ALA A 179 -4.45 -12.72 -1.10
N LEU A 180 -5.52 -11.92 -1.03
CA LEU A 180 -6.88 -12.38 -1.36
C LEU A 180 -6.98 -12.86 -2.81
N GLU A 181 -6.48 -12.10 -3.79
CA GLU A 181 -6.47 -12.52 -5.19
C GLU A 181 -5.72 -13.84 -5.38
N MET A 182 -4.52 -13.95 -4.82
CA MET A 182 -3.72 -15.17 -4.90
C MET A 182 -4.44 -16.39 -4.30
N TYR A 183 -5.23 -16.20 -3.23
CA TYR A 183 -6.02 -17.30 -2.67
C TYR A 183 -7.15 -17.74 -3.61
N VAL A 184 -7.83 -16.78 -4.23
CA VAL A 184 -8.88 -17.06 -5.23
C VAL A 184 -8.29 -17.78 -6.44
N GLU A 185 -7.19 -17.27 -7.00
CA GLU A 185 -6.51 -17.89 -8.15
C GLU A 185 -6.07 -19.32 -7.86
N ARG A 186 -5.55 -19.60 -6.66
CA ARG A 186 -5.19 -20.96 -6.25
C ARG A 186 -6.40 -21.89 -6.18
N ALA A 187 -7.52 -21.41 -5.67
CA ALA A 187 -8.76 -22.18 -5.62
C ALA A 187 -9.26 -22.48 -7.04
N GLU A 188 -9.28 -21.48 -7.93
CA GLU A 188 -9.63 -21.65 -9.35
C GLU A 188 -8.69 -22.62 -10.08
N ALA A 189 -7.38 -22.54 -9.80
CA ALA A 189 -6.40 -23.47 -10.34
C ALA A 189 -6.64 -24.92 -9.85
N ASN A 190 -7.10 -25.11 -8.61
CA ASN A 190 -7.46 -26.44 -8.10
C ASN A 190 -8.67 -27.02 -8.84
N ILE A 191 -9.70 -26.20 -9.06
CA ILE A 191 -10.90 -26.57 -9.83
C ILE A 191 -10.49 -26.93 -11.26
N SER A 192 -9.71 -26.06 -11.90
CA SER A 192 -9.26 -26.22 -13.28
C SER A 192 -8.43 -27.51 -13.46
N ARG A 193 -7.52 -27.81 -12.53
CA ARG A 193 -6.75 -29.07 -12.53
C ARG A 193 -7.65 -30.29 -12.34
N ALA A 194 -8.65 -30.21 -11.45
CA ALA A 194 -9.59 -31.29 -11.25
C ALA A 194 -10.40 -31.57 -12.53
N MET A 195 -10.94 -30.53 -13.16
CA MET A 195 -11.67 -30.63 -14.43
C MET A 195 -10.78 -31.18 -15.56
N ALA A 196 -9.55 -30.68 -15.71
CA ALA A 196 -8.61 -31.15 -16.72
C ALA A 196 -8.30 -32.65 -16.57
N SER A 197 -8.28 -33.17 -15.33
CA SER A 197 -8.09 -34.60 -15.06
C SER A 197 -9.27 -35.50 -15.44
N MET A 198 -10.42 -34.91 -15.84
CA MET A 198 -11.67 -35.59 -16.20
C MET A 198 -12.06 -35.38 -17.66
N THR A 199 -11.06 -35.24 -18.54
CA THR A 199 -11.27 -34.97 -19.97
C THR A 199 -11.35 -36.23 -20.83
N ALA A 200 -10.94 -37.38 -20.29
CA ALA A 200 -10.97 -38.68 -20.97
C ALA A 200 -11.59 -39.73 -20.06
N VAL A 201 -12.20 -40.76 -20.66
CA VAL A 201 -12.81 -41.89 -19.94
C VAL A 201 -11.76 -42.59 -19.08
N TYR A 202 -12.11 -42.93 -17.84
CA TYR A 202 -11.31 -43.81 -17.02
C TYR A 202 -11.65 -45.27 -17.36
N GLU A 203 -10.79 -45.90 -18.16
CA GLU A 203 -11.04 -47.21 -18.78
C GLU A 203 -11.56 -48.31 -17.83
N PRO A 204 -11.04 -48.47 -16.60
CA PRO A 204 -11.53 -49.51 -15.69
C PRO A 204 -13.02 -49.40 -15.30
N GLU A 205 -13.62 -48.22 -15.46
CA GLU A 205 -15.04 -47.98 -15.14
C GLU A 205 -15.86 -47.66 -16.41
N ALA A 206 -15.27 -47.73 -17.61
CA ALA A 206 -15.88 -47.27 -18.87
C ALA A 206 -17.20 -47.97 -19.20
N GLU A 207 -17.20 -49.31 -19.18
CA GLU A 207 -18.39 -50.11 -19.48
C GLU A 207 -19.55 -49.80 -18.53
N ARG A 208 -19.23 -49.67 -17.24
CA ARG A 208 -20.23 -49.41 -16.21
C ARG A 208 -20.77 -47.98 -16.30
N ALA A 209 -19.89 -47.01 -16.59
CA ALA A 209 -20.25 -45.61 -16.81
C ALA A 209 -21.11 -45.37 -18.06
N ALA A 210 -21.12 -46.30 -19.02
CA ALA A 210 -21.98 -46.21 -20.20
C ALA A 210 -23.48 -46.45 -19.90
N ILE A 211 -23.82 -47.00 -18.73
CA ILE A 211 -25.20 -47.30 -18.31
C ILE A 211 -25.83 -46.06 -17.68
N GLU A 212 -26.97 -45.59 -18.20
CA GLU A 212 -27.65 -44.37 -17.73
C GLU A 212 -28.02 -44.42 -16.24
N ASP A 213 -28.64 -45.50 -15.77
CA ASP A 213 -29.02 -45.65 -14.36
C ASP A 213 -27.82 -45.57 -13.41
N VAL A 214 -26.65 -46.03 -13.86
CA VAL A 214 -25.39 -45.92 -13.12
C VAL A 214 -24.91 -44.47 -13.10
N ARG A 215 -25.03 -43.72 -14.20
CA ARG A 215 -24.67 -42.29 -14.23
C ARG A 215 -25.51 -41.47 -13.26
N ILE A 216 -26.82 -41.72 -13.23
CA ILE A 216 -27.75 -41.09 -12.29
C ILE A 216 -27.36 -41.46 -10.85
N ALA A 217 -27.11 -42.74 -10.57
CA ALA A 217 -26.67 -43.20 -9.25
C ALA A 217 -25.31 -42.61 -8.85
N ALA A 218 -24.38 -42.43 -9.79
CA ALA A 218 -23.06 -41.86 -9.52
C ALA A 218 -23.16 -40.39 -9.13
N LEU A 219 -24.03 -39.62 -9.80
CA LEU A 219 -24.29 -38.24 -9.43
C LEU A 219 -24.93 -38.14 -8.04
N GLU A 220 -25.89 -39.01 -7.76
CA GLU A 220 -26.51 -39.15 -6.43
C GLU A 220 -25.47 -39.44 -5.35
N GLY A 221 -24.56 -40.41 -5.60
CA GLY A 221 -23.47 -40.75 -4.70
C GLY A 221 -22.49 -39.60 -4.46
N CYS A 222 -22.10 -38.88 -5.52
CA CYS A 222 -21.24 -37.70 -5.39
C CYS A 222 -21.90 -36.62 -4.54
N ARG A 223 -23.18 -36.32 -4.77
CA ARG A 223 -23.93 -35.33 -3.97
C ARG A 223 -24.07 -35.75 -2.51
N LEU A 224 -24.31 -37.04 -2.25
CA LEU A 224 -24.41 -37.59 -0.90
C LEU A 224 -23.09 -37.46 -0.13
N LEU A 225 -21.96 -37.78 -0.73
CA LEU A 225 -20.66 -37.61 -0.07
C LEU A 225 -20.29 -36.14 0.11
N THR A 226 -20.55 -35.29 -0.89
CA THR A 226 -20.34 -33.84 -0.80
C THR A 226 -21.16 -33.22 0.34
N ALA A 227 -22.42 -33.64 0.53
CA ALA A 227 -23.25 -33.17 1.64
C ALA A 227 -22.71 -33.57 3.02
N ARG A 228 -21.94 -34.67 3.12
CA ARG A 228 -21.28 -35.12 4.35
C ARG A 228 -19.90 -34.52 4.56
N ASP A 229 -19.29 -33.96 3.51
CA ASP A 229 -17.94 -33.40 3.52
C ASP A 229 -17.92 -31.98 4.11
N SER A 230 -18.48 -31.80 5.32
CA SER A 230 -18.60 -30.50 5.99
C SER A 230 -17.24 -29.91 6.39
N ASP A 231 -16.29 -30.79 6.72
CA ASP A 231 -14.92 -30.43 7.08
C ASP A 231 -13.97 -30.45 5.88
N ARG A 232 -14.44 -30.89 4.71
CA ARG A 232 -13.71 -30.84 3.43
C ARG A 232 -12.37 -31.54 3.49
N ALA A 233 -12.38 -32.72 4.11
CA ALA A 233 -11.20 -33.52 4.38
C ALA A 233 -10.07 -32.80 5.17
N SER A 234 -10.39 -31.74 5.91
CA SER A 234 -9.43 -31.07 6.80
C SER A 234 -9.23 -31.81 8.12
N VAL A 235 -10.20 -32.63 8.53
CA VAL A 235 -10.17 -33.44 9.75
C VAL A 235 -10.32 -34.93 9.40
N VAL A 236 -9.69 -35.80 10.19
CA VAL A 236 -9.87 -37.25 10.04
C VAL A 236 -11.16 -37.66 10.78
N ASN A 237 -12.30 -37.60 10.10
CA ASN A 237 -13.62 -37.97 10.67
C ASN A 237 -14.24 -39.23 10.02
N ARG A 238 -13.57 -39.82 9.02
CA ARG A 238 -14.03 -40.97 8.22
C ARG A 238 -15.39 -40.74 7.51
N ALA A 239 -15.75 -39.48 7.26
CA ALA A 239 -16.99 -39.09 6.60
C ALA A 239 -16.69 -38.12 5.44
N GLY A 240 -17.50 -38.17 4.39
CA GLY A 240 -17.33 -37.31 3.22
C GLY A 240 -16.16 -37.76 2.33
N TRP A 241 -15.49 -36.78 1.72
CA TRP A 241 -14.41 -37.04 0.77
C TRP A 241 -13.06 -37.18 1.46
N GLY A 242 -12.16 -37.94 0.84
CA GLY A 242 -10.75 -37.96 1.22
C GLY A 242 -9.99 -36.76 0.66
N ARG A 243 -8.82 -36.44 1.23
CA ARG A 243 -7.97 -35.30 0.83
C ARG A 243 -7.64 -35.27 -0.66
N THR A 244 -7.42 -36.41 -1.29
CA THR A 244 -7.07 -36.52 -2.72
C THR A 244 -8.30 -36.46 -3.64
N THR A 245 -9.50 -36.65 -3.11
CA THR A 245 -10.74 -36.74 -3.89
C THR A 245 -11.68 -35.57 -3.66
N SER A 246 -11.52 -34.77 -2.60
CA SER A 246 -12.48 -33.72 -2.20
C SER A 246 -12.76 -32.73 -3.33
N VAL A 247 -11.74 -32.04 -3.86
CA VAL A 247 -11.92 -31.08 -4.97
C VAL A 247 -12.66 -31.72 -6.16
N LYS A 248 -12.24 -32.92 -6.58
CA LYS A 248 -12.85 -33.64 -7.70
C LYS A 248 -14.30 -34.03 -7.41
N GLY A 249 -14.58 -34.48 -6.19
CA GLY A 249 -15.91 -34.87 -5.72
C GLY A 249 -16.88 -33.71 -5.65
N HIS A 250 -16.44 -32.55 -5.18
CA HIS A 250 -17.24 -31.31 -5.19
C HIS A 250 -17.53 -30.82 -6.60
N VAL A 251 -16.53 -30.82 -7.50
CA VAL A 251 -16.75 -30.51 -8.93
C VAL A 251 -17.81 -31.44 -9.51
N LEU A 252 -17.64 -32.76 -9.36
CA LEU A 252 -18.57 -33.77 -9.86
C LEU A 252 -19.99 -33.58 -9.31
N ALA A 253 -20.13 -33.33 -8.00
CA ALA A 253 -21.44 -33.12 -7.37
C ALA A 253 -22.19 -31.88 -7.87
N GLY A 254 -21.45 -30.88 -8.38
CA GLY A 254 -21.99 -29.63 -8.93
C GLY A 254 -22.57 -29.74 -10.35
N HIS A 255 -22.37 -30.86 -11.06
CA HIS A 255 -22.95 -31.06 -12.38
C HIS A 255 -24.47 -31.37 -12.29
N GLU A 256 -25.20 -30.99 -13.35
CA GLU A 256 -26.62 -31.30 -13.48
C GLU A 256 -26.86 -32.77 -13.86
N ALA A 257 -26.03 -33.29 -14.76
CA ALA A 257 -26.04 -34.67 -15.25
C ALA A 257 -24.61 -35.13 -15.59
N PHE A 258 -24.38 -36.44 -15.64
CA PHE A 258 -23.11 -37.03 -16.06
C PHE A 258 -23.21 -37.61 -17.46
N ASP A 259 -22.13 -37.46 -18.23
CA ASP A 259 -21.83 -38.29 -19.38
C ASP A 259 -20.97 -39.51 -18.96
N THR A 260 -20.58 -40.34 -19.93
CA THR A 260 -19.73 -41.52 -19.67
C THR A 260 -18.36 -41.13 -19.07
N ILE A 261 -17.79 -39.99 -19.48
CA ILE A 261 -16.48 -39.55 -18.99
C ILE A 261 -16.58 -39.21 -17.51
N LEU A 262 -17.48 -38.29 -17.14
CA LEU A 262 -17.67 -37.86 -15.76
C LEU A 262 -18.09 -39.03 -14.87
N ALA A 263 -18.98 -39.90 -15.34
CA ALA A 263 -19.42 -41.07 -14.59
C ALA A 263 -18.26 -42.06 -14.33
N SER A 264 -17.36 -42.29 -15.28
CA SER A 264 -16.20 -43.18 -15.07
C SER A 264 -15.26 -42.66 -13.97
N HIS A 265 -15.05 -41.34 -13.90
CA HIS A 265 -14.27 -40.72 -12.81
C HIS A 265 -15.01 -40.70 -11.49
N ALA A 266 -16.32 -40.48 -11.50
CA ALA A 266 -17.17 -40.55 -10.32
C ALA A 266 -17.16 -41.96 -9.71
N LEU A 267 -17.33 -43.01 -10.51
CA LEU A 267 -17.27 -44.40 -10.04
C LEU A 267 -15.93 -44.74 -9.37
N ARG A 268 -14.81 -44.33 -9.99
CA ARG A 268 -13.47 -44.49 -9.40
C ARG A 268 -13.37 -43.81 -8.03
N ALA A 269 -13.86 -42.57 -7.91
CA ALA A 269 -13.84 -41.83 -6.65
C ALA A 269 -14.73 -42.50 -5.60
N LEU A 270 -15.97 -42.84 -5.96
CA LEU A 270 -16.95 -43.48 -5.09
C LEU A 270 -16.48 -44.86 -4.61
N ARG A 271 -15.77 -45.63 -5.43
CA ARG A 271 -15.21 -46.93 -5.04
C ARG A 271 -14.23 -46.82 -3.87
N THR A 272 -13.48 -45.71 -3.79
CA THR A 272 -12.58 -45.43 -2.65
C THR A 272 -13.36 -45.16 -1.36
N HIS A 273 -14.58 -44.64 -1.48
CA HIS A 273 -15.46 -44.24 -0.38
C HIS A 273 -16.67 -45.16 -0.20
N ARG A 274 -16.62 -46.35 -0.80
CA ARG A 274 -17.74 -47.28 -0.95
C ARG A 274 -18.47 -47.58 0.36
N ARG A 275 -17.72 -47.75 1.45
CA ARG A 275 -18.25 -48.05 2.79
C ARG A 275 -19.14 -46.95 3.39
N GLN A 276 -19.09 -45.75 2.82
CA GLN A 276 -19.94 -44.64 3.25
C GLN A 276 -21.29 -44.61 2.51
N LEU A 277 -21.45 -45.37 1.43
CA LEU A 277 -22.66 -45.33 0.61
C LEU A 277 -23.79 -46.19 1.22
N PRO A 278 -25.06 -45.78 1.11
CA PRO A 278 -26.20 -46.65 1.38
C PRO A 278 -26.14 -47.93 0.55
N ALA A 279 -26.58 -49.06 1.12
CA ALA A 279 -26.44 -50.38 0.50
C ALA A 279 -27.25 -50.54 -0.81
N ASP A 280 -28.35 -49.80 -0.97
CA ASP A 280 -29.10 -49.73 -2.23
C ASP A 280 -28.33 -48.96 -3.31
N LEU A 281 -27.72 -47.82 -2.94
CA LEU A 281 -26.93 -47.00 -3.85
C LEU A 281 -25.64 -47.72 -4.27
N ASP A 282 -24.97 -48.40 -3.33
CA ASP A 282 -23.81 -49.24 -3.59
C ASP A 282 -24.12 -50.33 -4.65
N ARG A 283 -25.25 -51.02 -4.50
CA ARG A 283 -25.70 -52.04 -5.45
C ARG A 283 -26.01 -51.46 -6.82
N ARG A 284 -26.65 -50.29 -6.90
CA ARG A 284 -26.90 -49.60 -8.18
C ARG A 284 -25.59 -49.24 -8.89
N LEU A 285 -24.61 -48.73 -8.14
CA LEU A 285 -23.32 -48.28 -8.66
C LEU A 285 -22.43 -49.43 -9.12
N PHE A 286 -22.23 -50.43 -8.26
CA PHE A 286 -21.19 -51.45 -8.43
C PHE A 286 -21.76 -52.84 -8.70
N GLY A 287 -23.06 -53.05 -8.46
CA GLY A 287 -23.72 -54.35 -8.58
C GLY A 287 -23.62 -55.13 -7.27
N LEU A 288 -23.94 -56.42 -7.34
CA LEU A 288 -23.65 -57.36 -6.26
C LEU A 288 -22.19 -57.80 -6.42
N ASP A 289 -21.38 -57.66 -5.37
CA ASP A 289 -20.06 -58.30 -5.36
C ASP A 289 -20.24 -59.81 -5.53
N GLY A 290 -19.23 -60.52 -6.07
CA GLY A 290 -19.33 -61.95 -6.39
C GLY A 290 -19.84 -62.84 -5.24
N GLU A 291 -19.54 -62.49 -3.98
CA GLU A 291 -20.07 -63.17 -2.79
C GLU A 291 -21.58 -62.95 -2.58
N ALA A 292 -22.09 -61.75 -2.87
CA ALA A 292 -23.51 -61.42 -2.76
C ALA A 292 -24.34 -61.99 -3.93
N TRP A 293 -23.73 -62.14 -5.12
CA TRP A 293 -24.36 -62.87 -6.22
C TRP A 293 -24.53 -64.35 -5.88
N ILE A 294 -23.52 -64.99 -5.28
CA ILE A 294 -23.59 -66.39 -4.80
C ILE A 294 -24.66 -66.55 -3.72
N ALA A 295 -24.74 -65.63 -2.75
CA ALA A 295 -25.76 -65.69 -1.71
C ALA A 295 -27.19 -65.46 -2.25
N ALA A 296 -27.36 -64.55 -3.22
CA ALA A 296 -28.67 -64.25 -3.82
C ALA A 296 -29.14 -65.30 -4.85
N SER A 297 -28.24 -66.09 -5.42
CA SER A 297 -28.59 -67.22 -6.31
C SER A 297 -28.77 -68.55 -5.56
N ALA A 298 -28.44 -68.59 -4.27
CA ALA A 298 -28.68 -69.72 -3.37
C ALA A 298 -29.97 -69.59 -2.53
N ALA A 299 -30.68 -68.46 -2.62
CA ALA A 299 -31.98 -68.20 -1.98
C ALA A 299 -33.11 -68.21 -3.02
#